data_AF-A0A9R1A0T1-F1
#
_entry.id   AF-A0A9R1A0T1-F1
#
_cell.length_a   1.000
_cell.length_b   1.000
_cell.length_c   1.000
_cell.angle_alpha   90.00
_cell.angle_beta   90.00
_cell.angle_gamma   90.00
#
_symmetry.space_group_name_H-M   'P 1'
#
loop_
_entity.id
_entity.type
_entity.pdbx_description
1 polymer ?
#
loop_
_entity_poly.entity_id
_entity_poly.type
_entity_poly.pdbx_seq_one_letter_code
_entity_poly.pdbx_strand_id
1 'polypeptide(L)'
;MTGAASQAYGEAWYWDERYRKESGPFDWYQKYPALAPLLRLYVCPHQRLLLVGCGNSVFGENMVHDGYQDVVNIDISSVVIEQMKKKYHDRPQLKYTKMDVRNMSDFESGSFDAVIDKVRPKFTRACSKDARGGEQNPQR
;
A
#
# COMPACT_ATOMS: atom_id res chain seq x y z
N MET A 1 16.19 24.61 26.96
CA MET A 1 15.02 24.33 26.11
C MET A 1 15.41 23.27 25.09
N THR A 2 15.08 22.00 25.32
CA THR A 2 15.30 20.93 24.34
C THR A 2 14.08 20.88 23.44
N GLY A 3 14.14 21.58 22.30
CA GLY A 3 13.13 21.41 21.25
C GLY A 3 13.20 19.95 20.79
N ALA A 4 12.11 19.20 20.95
CA ALA A 4 12.02 17.87 20.37
C ALA A 4 12.27 18.00 18.87
N ALA A 5 13.37 17.41 18.38
CA ALA A 5 13.61 17.34 16.95
C ALA A 5 12.38 16.69 16.31
N SER A 6 11.67 17.42 15.46
CA SER A 6 10.60 16.83 14.66
C SER A 6 11.24 15.71 13.85
N GLN A 7 10.86 14.48 14.14
CA GLN A 7 11.35 13.34 13.38
C GLN A 7 10.89 13.54 11.93
N ALA A 8 11.84 13.50 11.00
CA ALA A 8 11.64 13.82 9.58
C ALA A 8 10.91 12.68 8.82
N TYR A 9 9.85 12.13 9.39
CA TYR A 9 9.10 11.00 8.82
C TYR A 9 8.42 11.31 7.48
N GLY A 10 8.26 12.58 7.12
CA GLY A 10 7.77 12.98 5.80
C GLY A 10 8.84 12.95 4.70
N GLU A 11 10.11 12.76 5.08
CA GLU A 11 11.24 12.89 4.17
C GLU A 11 11.76 11.52 3.71
N ALA A 12 11.96 11.37 2.40
CA ALA A 12 12.45 10.12 1.81
C ALA A 12 13.81 9.69 2.40
N TRP A 13 14.70 10.66 2.63
CA TRP A 13 16.06 10.41 3.13
C TRP A 13 16.06 9.76 4.53
N TYR A 14 15.08 10.09 5.37
CA TYR A 14 14.96 9.52 6.71
C TYR A 14 14.71 8.01 6.62
N TRP A 15 13.77 7.62 5.76
CA TRP A 15 13.42 6.22 5.54
C TRP A 15 14.52 5.46 4.81
N ASP A 16 15.13 6.07 3.78
CA ASP A 16 16.28 5.48 3.09
C ASP A 16 17.42 5.15 4.08
N GLU A 17 17.72 6.05 5.00
CA GLU A 17 18.75 5.83 6.03
C GLU A 17 18.37 4.71 7.00
N ARG A 18 17.10 4.66 7.43
CA ARG A 18 16.58 3.59 8.27
C ARG A 18 16.72 2.23 7.59
N TYR A 19 16.26 2.10 6.34
CA TYR A 19 16.27 0.82 5.62
C TYR A 19 17.66 0.37 5.15
N ARG A 20 18.65 1.26 5.10
CA ARG A 20 20.06 0.87 4.93
C ARG A 20 20.63 0.21 6.19
N LYS A 21 20.22 0.67 7.38
CA LYS A 21 20.71 0.17 8.68
C LYS A 21 19.96 -1.05 9.18
N GLU A 22 18.65 -1.05 8.99
CA GLU A 22 17.73 -2.08 9.50
C GLU A 22 17.04 -2.77 8.31
N SER A 23 17.54 -3.95 7.93
CA SER A 23 17.01 -4.73 6.78
C SER A 23 15.92 -5.74 7.14
N GLY A 24 15.70 -5.99 8.44
CA GLY A 24 14.70 -6.96 8.91
C GLY A 24 13.26 -6.43 8.77
N PRO A 25 12.27 -7.30 8.50
CA PRO A 25 10.88 -6.89 8.30
C PRO A 25 10.34 -6.20 9.55
N PHE A 26 9.70 -5.04 9.36
CA PHE A 26 9.19 -4.21 10.44
C PHE A 26 7.72 -3.84 10.19
N ASP A 27 6.90 -4.06 11.22
CA ASP A 27 5.47 -3.72 11.22
C ASP A 27 5.17 -2.79 12.40
N TRP A 28 4.78 -1.54 12.12
CA TRP A 28 4.54 -0.51 13.16
C TRP A 28 3.37 -0.82 14.11
N TYR A 29 2.29 -1.40 13.58
CA TYR A 29 1.04 -1.60 14.33
C TYR A 29 0.60 -3.07 14.32
N GLN A 30 -0.47 -3.39 13.59
CA GLN A 30 -1.03 -4.74 13.52
C GLN A 30 -0.40 -5.55 12.40
N LYS A 31 -0.27 -6.85 12.64
CA LYS A 31 0.09 -7.84 11.62
C LYS A 31 -1.15 -8.24 10.83
N TYR A 32 -0.94 -8.74 9.62
CA TYR A 32 -2.02 -9.16 8.74
C TYR A 32 -3.07 -10.10 9.39
N PRO A 33 -2.72 -11.14 10.17
CA PRO A 33 -3.71 -12.07 10.72
C PRO A 33 -4.77 -11.40 11.60
N ALA A 34 -4.43 -10.32 12.30
CA ALA A 34 -5.38 -9.58 13.13
C ALA A 34 -6.37 -8.76 12.30
N LEU A 35 -5.96 -8.33 11.09
CA LEU A 35 -6.78 -7.53 10.19
C LEU A 35 -7.49 -8.35 9.11
N ALA A 36 -7.02 -9.57 8.84
CA ALA A 36 -7.56 -10.42 7.78
C ALA A 36 -9.08 -10.64 7.86
N PRO A 37 -9.68 -10.95 9.04
CA PRO A 37 -11.14 -11.10 9.14
C PRO A 37 -11.89 -9.84 8.73
N LEU A 38 -11.37 -8.66 9.08
CA LEU A 38 -11.96 -7.37 8.72
C LEU A 38 -11.79 -7.08 7.23
N LEU A 39 -10.59 -7.29 6.69
CA LEU A 39 -10.29 -7.03 5.27
C LEU A 39 -11.14 -7.87 4.34
N ARG A 40 -11.38 -9.15 4.67
CA ARG A 40 -12.25 -10.04 3.87
C ARG A 40 -13.70 -9.55 3.77
N LEU A 41 -14.17 -8.71 4.68
CA LEU A 41 -15.52 -8.12 4.60
C LEU A 41 -15.63 -7.03 3.54
N TYR A 42 -14.50 -6.42 3.15
CA TYR A 42 -14.47 -5.23 2.30
C TYR A 42 -13.65 -5.38 1.03
N VAL A 43 -12.77 -6.38 0.97
CA VAL A 43 -11.79 -6.53 -0.11
C VAL A 43 -11.81 -7.98 -0.62
N CYS A 44 -12.14 -8.14 -1.90
CA CYS A 44 -12.18 -9.41 -2.59
C CYS A 44 -10.79 -9.78 -3.14
N PRO A 45 -10.42 -11.08 -3.21
CA PRO A 45 -9.10 -11.51 -3.70
C PRO A 45 -8.75 -11.12 -5.14
N HIS A 46 -9.76 -10.90 -6.00
CA HIS A 46 -9.60 -10.53 -7.40
C HIS A 46 -9.46 -9.01 -7.63
N GLN A 47 -9.67 -8.21 -6.58
CA GLN A 47 -9.57 -6.75 -6.65
C GLN A 47 -8.11 -6.31 -6.73
N ARG A 48 -7.87 -5.19 -7.42
CA ARG A 48 -6.57 -4.55 -7.50
C ARG A 48 -6.36 -3.61 -6.31
N LEU A 49 -5.34 -3.89 -5.52
CA LEU A 49 -5.11 -3.26 -4.23
C LEU A 49 -3.89 -2.35 -4.25
N LEU A 50 -3.99 -1.21 -3.55
CA LEU A 50 -2.86 -0.32 -3.30
C LEU A 50 -2.52 -0.28 -1.80
N LEU A 51 -1.32 -0.72 -1.44
CA LEU A 51 -0.77 -0.59 -0.10
C LEU A 51 0.19 0.60 -0.09
N VAL A 52 -0.17 1.64 0.66
CA VAL A 52 0.61 2.88 0.73
C VAL A 52 1.56 2.88 1.93
N GLY A 53 2.79 3.34 1.73
CA GLY A 53 3.83 3.32 2.76
C GLY A 53 4.13 1.90 3.23
N CYS A 54 4.33 0.99 2.27
CA CYS A 54 4.45 -0.45 2.53
C CYS A 54 5.69 -0.82 3.36
N GLY A 55 6.75 -0.01 3.31
CA GLY A 55 8.03 -0.33 3.91
C GLY A 55 8.52 -1.74 3.56
N ASN A 56 9.10 -2.41 4.54
CA ASN A 56 9.51 -3.82 4.43
C ASN A 56 8.52 -4.77 5.13
N SER A 57 7.26 -4.36 5.25
CA SER A 57 6.20 -5.15 5.86
C SER A 57 5.92 -6.43 5.07
N VAL A 58 5.65 -7.52 5.78
CA VAL A 58 5.17 -8.79 5.19
C VAL A 58 3.66 -8.79 4.96
N PHE A 59 2.98 -7.65 5.17
CA PHE A 59 1.53 -7.56 5.04
C PHE A 59 1.04 -7.90 3.63
N GLY A 60 1.65 -7.31 2.59
CA GLY A 60 1.32 -7.61 1.19
C GLY A 60 1.57 -9.08 0.84
N GLU A 61 2.69 -9.66 1.30
CA GLU A 61 2.97 -11.09 1.14
C GLU A 61 1.88 -11.97 1.74
N ASN A 62 1.44 -11.66 2.97
CA ASN A 62 0.40 -12.44 3.63
C ASN A 62 -0.96 -12.29 2.92
N MET A 63 -1.26 -11.14 2.30
CA MET A 63 -2.42 -11.01 1.42
C MET A 63 -2.29 -11.94 0.22
N VAL A 64 -1.15 -11.97 -0.46
CA VAL A 64 -0.97 -12.87 -1.61
C VAL A 64 -1.08 -14.34 -1.20
N HIS A 65 -0.53 -14.72 -0.04
CA HIS A 65 -0.73 -16.07 0.52
C HIS A 65 -2.20 -16.38 0.81
N ASP A 66 -3.00 -15.36 1.12
CA ASP A 66 -4.44 -15.47 1.37
C ASP A 66 -5.30 -15.41 0.10
N GLY A 67 -4.66 -15.41 -1.08
CA GLY A 67 -5.31 -15.54 -2.39
C GLY A 67 -5.50 -14.24 -3.14
N TYR A 68 -5.07 -13.09 -2.60
CA TYR A 68 -5.12 -11.81 -3.29
C TYR A 68 -4.14 -11.80 -4.49
N GLN A 69 -4.62 -11.39 -5.67
CA GLN A 69 -3.88 -11.60 -6.92
C GLN A 69 -3.15 -10.36 -7.47
N ASP A 70 -3.59 -9.15 -7.09
CA ASP A 70 -2.98 -7.91 -7.57
C ASP A 70 -2.76 -6.92 -6.43
N VAL A 71 -1.58 -6.98 -5.82
CA VAL A 71 -1.20 -6.16 -4.67
C VAL A 71 -0.06 -5.23 -5.09
N VAL A 72 -0.37 -3.96 -5.30
CA VAL A 72 0.60 -2.90 -5.58
C VAL A 72 1.02 -2.24 -4.28
N ASN A 73 2.31 -2.19 -4.04
CA ASN A 73 2.93 -1.64 -2.84
C ASN A 73 3.73 -0.40 -3.24
N ILE A 74 3.47 0.72 -2.58
CA ILE A 74 4.24 1.95 -2.77
C ILE A 74 4.91 2.43 -1.50
N ASP A 75 6.07 3.05 -1.65
CA ASP A 75 6.80 3.72 -0.57
C ASP A 75 7.63 4.88 -1.14
N ILE A 76 7.85 5.90 -0.32
CA ILE A 76 8.68 7.05 -0.68
C ILE A 76 10.17 6.69 -0.73
N SER A 77 10.57 5.67 0.04
CA SER A 77 11.95 5.18 0.11
C SER A 77 12.31 4.35 -1.11
N SER A 78 13.35 4.77 -1.81
CA SER A 78 13.92 3.99 -2.92
C SER A 78 14.60 2.71 -2.43
N VAL A 79 15.25 2.79 -1.27
CA VAL A 79 16.02 1.68 -0.69
C VAL A 79 15.11 0.49 -0.41
N VAL A 80 13.98 0.71 0.25
CA VAL A 80 13.09 -0.40 0.62
C VAL A 80 12.39 -1.01 -0.60
N ILE A 81 12.01 -0.18 -1.57
CA ILE A 81 11.37 -0.66 -2.80
C ILE A 81 12.31 -1.59 -3.55
N GLU A 82 13.58 -1.24 -3.71
CA GLU A 82 14.55 -2.11 -4.39
C GLU A 82 14.84 -3.40 -3.58
N GLN A 83 14.90 -3.31 -2.25
CA GLN A 83 15.01 -4.50 -1.40
C GLN A 83 13.81 -5.45 -1.58
N MET A 84 12.59 -4.92 -1.61
CA MET A 84 11.36 -5.71 -1.72
C MET A 84 11.14 -6.27 -3.12
N LYS A 85 11.45 -5.50 -4.17
CA LYS A 85 11.50 -6.01 -5.56
C LYS A 85 12.46 -7.19 -5.68
N LYS A 86 13.65 -7.10 -5.09
CA LYS A 86 14.63 -8.20 -5.09
C LYS A 86 14.10 -9.41 -4.33
N LYS A 87 13.50 -9.18 -3.15
CA LYS A 87 12.97 -10.24 -2.29
C LYS A 87 11.83 -11.03 -2.94
N TYR A 88 10.94 -10.33 -3.65
CA TYR A 88 9.72 -10.91 -4.23
C TYR A 88 9.72 -10.93 -5.77
N HIS A 89 10.91 -10.97 -6.38
CA HIS A 89 11.09 -10.95 -7.84
C HIS A 89 10.37 -12.11 -8.57
N ASP A 90 10.15 -13.22 -7.87
CA ASP A 90 9.49 -14.44 -8.33
C ASP A 90 7.98 -14.46 -8.05
N ARG A 91 7.42 -13.40 -7.47
CA ARG A 91 6.01 -13.29 -7.09
C ARG A 91 5.30 -12.19 -7.87
N PRO A 92 4.75 -12.48 -9.06
CA PRO A 92 4.16 -11.46 -9.93
C PRO A 92 2.90 -10.77 -9.35
N GLN A 93 2.26 -11.38 -8.34
CA GLN A 93 1.13 -10.79 -7.61
C GLN A 93 1.56 -9.60 -6.73
N LEU A 94 2.84 -9.52 -6.36
CA LEU A 94 3.42 -8.45 -5.54
C LEU A 94 4.19 -7.47 -6.41
N LYS A 95 3.63 -6.27 -6.58
CA LYS A 95 4.26 -5.18 -7.32
C LYS A 95 4.79 -4.15 -6.34
N TYR A 96 6.00 -3.66 -6.54
CA TYR A 96 6.64 -2.64 -5.69
C TYR A 96 7.07 -1.45 -6.53
N THR A 97 6.61 -0.25 -6.20
CA THR A 97 6.89 0.99 -6.94
C THR A 97 7.29 2.10 -5.99
N LYS A 98 8.39 2.80 -6.27
CA LYS A 98 8.78 4.00 -5.53
C LYS A 98 7.83 5.12 -5.90
N MET A 99 7.12 5.67 -4.94
CA MET A 99 6.14 6.73 -5.17
C MET A 99 5.86 7.51 -3.88
N ASP A 100 5.66 8.82 -4.01
CA ASP A 100 5.12 9.64 -2.93
C ASP A 100 3.59 9.57 -2.97
N VAL A 101 2.94 9.14 -1.89
CA VAL A 101 1.48 9.03 -1.82
C VAL A 101 0.76 10.38 -2.07
N ARG A 102 1.46 11.51 -1.87
CA ARG A 102 0.94 12.86 -2.18
C ARG A 102 0.96 13.16 -3.68
N ASN A 103 1.72 12.41 -4.47
CA ASN A 103 1.82 12.55 -5.91
C ASN A 103 1.86 11.17 -6.59
N MET A 104 0.68 10.68 -6.97
CA MET A 104 0.49 9.38 -7.61
C MET A 104 0.03 9.51 -9.08
N SER A 105 0.55 10.52 -9.79
CA SER A 105 0.15 10.83 -11.18
C SER A 105 0.36 9.69 -12.18
N ASP A 106 1.23 8.74 -11.86
CA ASP A 106 1.53 7.59 -12.72
C ASP A 106 0.43 6.53 -12.71
N PHE A 107 -0.53 6.64 -11.77
CA PHE A 107 -1.71 5.79 -11.73
C PHE A 107 -2.93 6.49 -12.31
N GLU A 108 -3.68 5.78 -13.14
CA GLU A 108 -4.96 6.26 -13.64
C GLU A 108 -5.96 6.42 -12.50
N SER A 109 -6.77 7.48 -12.55
CA SER A 109 -7.86 7.71 -11.58
C SER A 109 -8.81 6.51 -11.55
N GLY A 110 -9.13 6.02 -10.35
CA GLY A 110 -10.03 4.89 -10.18
C GLY A 110 -9.45 3.52 -10.58
N SER A 111 -8.14 3.42 -10.79
CA SER A 111 -7.46 2.16 -11.17
C SER A 111 -7.27 1.14 -10.05
N PHE A 112 -7.68 1.47 -8.82
CA PHE A 112 -7.62 0.61 -7.65
C PHE A 112 -9.00 0.47 -7.01
N ASP A 113 -9.36 -0.75 -6.65
CA ASP A 113 -10.62 -1.07 -5.98
C ASP A 113 -10.58 -0.73 -4.49
N ALA A 114 -9.41 -0.87 -3.87
CA ALA A 114 -9.19 -0.54 -2.48
C ALA A 114 -7.75 -0.05 -2.23
N VAL A 115 -7.65 0.90 -1.31
CA VAL A 115 -6.39 1.43 -0.79
C VAL A 115 -6.28 1.09 0.69
N ILE A 116 -5.14 0.53 1.09
CA ILE A 116 -4.84 0.16 2.47
C ILE A 116 -3.68 1.03 2.96
N ASP A 117 -3.99 1.93 3.90
CA ASP A 117 -3.00 2.70 4.65
C ASP A 117 -2.82 2.07 6.05
N LYS A 118 -1.64 1.50 6.28
CA LYS A 118 -1.26 0.90 7.57
C LYS A 118 -0.34 1.80 8.39
N VAL A 119 0.04 2.98 7.88
CA VAL A 119 1.04 3.86 8.50
C VAL A 119 0.40 4.83 9.50
N ARG A 120 -0.93 4.99 9.47
CA ARG A 120 -1.67 5.71 10.51
C ARG A 120 -2.58 4.79 11.33
N PRO A 121 -2.87 5.12 12.60
CA PRO A 121 -3.83 4.39 13.45
C PRO A 121 -5.27 4.30 12.93
N LYS A 122 -5.55 4.73 11.69
CA LYS A 122 -6.88 4.75 11.08
C LYS A 122 -6.80 4.17 9.67
N PHE A 123 -7.42 3.01 9.50
CA PHE A 123 -7.80 2.48 8.19
C PHE A 123 -8.65 3.55 7.48
N THR A 124 -8.11 4.15 6.42
CA THR A 124 -8.82 5.18 5.65
C THR A 124 -9.16 4.60 4.29
N ARG A 125 -10.46 4.39 4.05
CA ARG A 125 -10.98 3.97 2.75
C ARG A 125 -11.03 5.18 1.82
N ALA A 126 -10.19 5.19 0.80
CA ALA A 126 -10.43 5.99 -0.40
C ALA A 126 -11.15 5.10 -1.42
N CYS A 127 -12.47 5.21 -1.51
CA CYS A 127 -13.20 4.67 -2.66
C CYS A 127 -13.25 5.77 -3.72
N SER A 128 -12.81 5.48 -4.96
CA SER A 128 -13.23 6.30 -6.09
C SER A 128 -14.75 6.13 -6.21
N LYS A 129 -15.48 7.25 -6.16
CA LYS A 129 -16.87 7.28 -6.58
C LYS A 129 -16.87 7.67 -8.04
N ASP A 130 -16.88 6.69 -8.93
CA ASP A 130 -17.41 6.88 -10.28
C ASP A 130 -18.62 5.96 -10.46
N ALA A 131 -19.72 6.34 -9.81
CA ALA A 131 -21.04 5.90 -10.20
C ALA A 131 -21.65 6.99 -11.08
N ARG A 132 -21.26 7.03 -12.37
CA ARG A 132 -22.10 7.68 -13.38
C ARG A 132 -23.04 6.62 -13.92
N GLY A 133 -24.29 6.74 -13.50
CA GLY A 133 -25.39 5.91 -13.95
C GLY A 133 -25.50 5.96 -15.47
N GLY A 134 -25.58 4.78 -16.08
CA GLY A 134 -26.07 4.66 -17.44
C GLY A 134 -27.55 4.96 -17.45
N GLU A 135 -27.93 6.14 -17.94
CA GLU A 135 -29.27 6.37 -18.47
C GLU A 135 -29.45 5.44 -19.67
N GLN A 136 -30.15 4.32 -19.44
CA GLN A 136 -30.75 3.55 -20.52
C GLN A 136 -31.90 4.41 -21.07
N ASN A 137 -31.70 4.99 -22.25
CA ASN A 137 -32.78 5.54 -23.05
C ASN A 137 -33.50 4.36 -23.75
N PRO A 138 -34.75 4.02 -23.40
CA PRO A 138 -35.48 2.99 -24.11
C PRO A 138 -35.87 3.52 -25.49
N GLN A 139 -35.48 2.79 -26.53
CA GLN A 139 -35.92 3.03 -27.91
C GLN A 139 -37.43 2.74 -28.06
N ARG A 140 -38.06 3.53 -28.95
CA ARG A 140 -39.34 3.31 -29.65
C ARG A 140 -40.65 3.58 -28.90
#